data_AF-A0A849MB33-F1
#
_entry.id   AF-A0A849MB33-F1
#
_cell.length_a   1.000
_cell.length_b   1.000
_cell.length_c   1.000
_cell.angle_alpha   90.00
_cell.angle_beta   90.00
_cell.angle_gamma   90.00
#
_symmetry.space_group_name_H-M   'P 1'
#
loop_
_entity.id
_entity.type
_entity.pdbx_description
1 polymer ?
#
loop_
_entity_poly.entity_id
_entity_poly.type
_entity_poly.pdbx_seq_one_letter_code
_entity_poly.pdbx_strand_id
1 'polypeptide(L)'
;MKKVSPVLLILLFLMSNLFAQAPVGSKSLMHTHTARTFDAGRFEIHSDLNFFSKLAEFLGDASAKPEDFQEKNYWLINSGLALTYGVSDNFDLTIAPGLYQDTHSANEFNLPDDIKVSLKAGSFDFANRHMYGAFIAATKFPVGEDHNYPFTYYSSGAVEFGFSGALSYYMDPYIPDRSFSTHLNVGWWNHNEAGEDLYKGLTASTNSSELIYALGFLYPTDMFDFQLELSGATFLEKPDKFVFSREDYMYVTPSIKYKPFSWFAFNLGVDVRLSADEDKSVGLPTFENLNLPNYTAWKAHLGFEITLLPLTAATQSAAQVDKNQFNKRVEFFQKIIEDREKSENIKEELDKLKEERESAEKELEELKQILEEEGN
;
A
#
# COMPACT_ATOMS: atom_id res chain seq x y z
N MET A 1 6.76 10.69 -29.67
CA MET A 1 6.11 10.77 -28.34
C MET A 1 4.71 10.21 -28.47
N LYS A 2 4.36 9.14 -27.74
CA LYS A 2 2.98 8.60 -27.75
C LYS A 2 2.08 9.58 -27.00
N LYS A 3 0.93 9.95 -27.58
CA LYS A 3 -0.03 10.86 -26.93
C LYS A 3 -0.66 10.13 -25.74
N VAL A 4 -0.31 10.53 -24.52
CA VAL A 4 -1.04 10.09 -23.32
C VAL A 4 -2.48 10.58 -23.46
N SER A 5 -3.46 9.69 -23.34
CA SER A 5 -4.85 10.05 -23.57
C SER A 5 -5.32 11.06 -22.51
N PRO A 6 -5.99 12.17 -22.89
CA PRO A 6 -6.57 13.09 -21.92
C PRO A 6 -7.62 12.39 -21.04
N VAL A 7 -8.23 11.29 -21.50
CA VAL A 7 -9.13 10.45 -20.70
C VAL A 7 -8.38 9.78 -19.54
N LEU A 8 -7.11 9.40 -19.72
CA LEU A 8 -6.28 8.84 -18.64
C LEU A 8 -5.94 9.91 -17.59
N LEU A 9 -5.63 11.12 -18.05
CA LEU A 9 -5.39 12.28 -17.19
C LEU A 9 -6.66 12.71 -16.43
N ILE A 10 -7.83 12.65 -17.07
CA ILE A 10 -9.13 12.93 -16.43
C ILE A 10 -9.51 11.82 -15.44
N LEU A 11 -9.25 10.54 -15.74
CA LEU A 11 -9.40 9.46 -14.77
C LEU A 11 -8.47 9.65 -13.55
N LEU A 12 -7.21 10.00 -13.76
CA LEU A 12 -6.27 10.34 -12.68
C LEU A 12 -6.73 11.57 -11.87
N PHE A 13 -7.38 12.56 -12.50
CA PHE A 13 -7.93 13.73 -11.80
C PHE A 13 -9.26 13.45 -11.08
N LEU A 14 -10.07 12.49 -11.57
CA LEU A 14 -11.33 12.07 -10.95
C LEU A 14 -11.13 11.04 -9.83
N MET A 15 -9.95 10.43 -9.74
CA MET A 15 -9.50 9.61 -8.60
C MET A 15 -8.66 10.42 -7.60
N SER A 16 -8.89 11.73 -7.47
CA SER A 16 -8.05 12.65 -6.66
C SER A 16 -8.25 12.59 -5.13
N ASN A 17 -8.86 11.52 -4.62
CA ASN A 17 -8.92 11.23 -3.19
C ASN A 17 -8.53 9.76 -3.00
N LEU A 18 -7.25 9.53 -2.68
CA LEU A 18 -6.61 8.22 -2.46
C LEU A 18 -5.78 8.25 -1.15
N PHE A 19 -5.69 7.10 -0.49
CA PHE A 19 -5.49 6.93 0.97
C PHE A 19 -4.43 5.83 1.26
N ALA A 20 -4.22 5.24 2.44
CA ALA A 20 -3.35 4.05 2.74
C ALA A 20 -3.14 3.86 4.27
N GLN A 21 -2.99 2.60 4.74
CA GLN A 21 -2.57 2.33 6.13
C GLN A 21 -2.10 0.88 6.48
N ALA A 22 -0.78 0.62 6.44
CA ALA A 22 -0.04 -0.34 7.28
C ALA A 22 1.46 -0.30 6.90
N PRO A 23 2.42 -0.56 7.81
CA PRO A 23 3.80 -0.82 7.42
C PRO A 23 3.92 -2.17 6.72
N VAL A 24 4.71 -2.24 5.64
CA VAL A 24 4.77 -3.40 4.75
C VAL A 24 6.21 -3.69 4.33
N GLY A 25 6.53 -4.95 4.03
CA GLY A 25 7.88 -5.44 3.68
C GLY A 25 8.46 -4.98 2.32
N SER A 26 9.34 -5.80 1.75
CA SER A 26 10.20 -5.45 0.60
C SER A 26 9.50 -5.37 -0.74
N LYS A 27 8.40 -6.12 -0.91
CA LYS A 27 7.55 -6.10 -2.10
C LYS A 27 6.42 -5.09 -1.92
N SER A 28 6.78 -3.92 -1.42
CA SER A 28 5.89 -2.83 -1.04
C SER A 28 6.70 -1.56 -0.81
N LEU A 29 5.99 -0.44 -0.82
CA LEU A 29 6.48 0.84 -0.37
C LEU A 29 6.07 1.03 1.11
N MET A 30 6.23 2.22 1.71
CA MET A 30 5.96 2.40 3.15
C MET A 30 4.50 2.19 3.50
N HIS A 31 3.57 2.59 2.61
CA HIS A 31 2.12 2.49 2.82
C HIS A 31 1.40 1.68 1.72
N THR A 32 2.03 1.49 0.56
CA THR A 32 1.44 0.90 -0.65
C THR A 32 1.90 -0.55 -0.85
N HIS A 33 0.98 -1.51 -0.85
CA HIS A 33 1.31 -2.92 -1.14
C HIS A 33 1.46 -3.14 -2.65
N THR A 34 2.55 -3.76 -3.12
CA THR A 34 2.53 -4.30 -4.47
C THR A 34 1.60 -5.51 -4.54
N ALA A 35 1.02 -5.74 -5.72
CA ALA A 35 0.20 -6.90 -6.02
C ALA A 35 1.01 -8.21 -6.18
N ARG A 36 2.35 -8.16 -6.04
CA ARG A 36 3.19 -9.37 -6.03
C ARG A 36 3.34 -9.90 -4.61
N THR A 37 3.18 -11.21 -4.49
CA THR A 37 3.41 -11.97 -3.26
C THR A 37 4.88 -12.32 -3.09
N PHE A 38 5.27 -12.71 -1.88
CA PHE A 38 6.59 -13.30 -1.63
C PHE A 38 6.76 -14.65 -2.32
N ASP A 39 8.00 -14.97 -2.71
CA ASP A 39 8.33 -16.24 -3.34
C ASP A 39 8.20 -17.37 -2.32
N ALA A 40 7.78 -18.57 -2.75
CA ALA A 40 7.56 -19.70 -1.82
C ALA A 40 8.77 -19.98 -0.91
N GLY A 41 8.52 -20.00 0.40
CA GLY A 41 9.49 -20.23 1.46
C GLY A 41 10.30 -19.01 1.90
N ARG A 42 10.29 -17.88 1.16
CA ARG A 42 11.01 -16.65 1.54
C ARG A 42 10.42 -16.09 2.84
N PHE A 43 11.30 -15.72 3.77
CA PHE A 43 10.91 -15.05 5.01
C PHE A 43 11.53 -13.66 5.08
N GLU A 44 10.85 -12.74 5.74
CA GLU A 44 11.31 -11.37 5.84
C GLU A 44 10.92 -10.72 7.16
N ILE A 45 11.83 -9.90 7.65
CA ILE A 45 11.62 -9.01 8.79
C ILE A 45 11.71 -7.59 8.25
N HIS A 46 10.64 -6.82 8.37
CA HIS A 46 10.65 -5.38 8.20
C HIS A 46 10.42 -4.73 9.56
N SER A 47 11.10 -3.62 9.83
CA SER A 47 10.89 -2.76 10.99
C SER A 47 10.61 -1.35 10.50
N ASP A 48 9.67 -0.67 11.15
CA ASP A 48 9.41 0.75 10.94
C ASP A 48 9.38 1.48 12.29
N LEU A 49 10.05 2.63 12.37
CA LEU A 49 10.05 3.55 13.49
C LEU A 49 9.53 4.90 12.99
N ASN A 50 8.41 5.31 13.57
CA ASN A 50 7.71 6.54 13.31
C ASN A 50 8.08 7.58 14.37
N PHE A 51 8.41 8.79 13.92
CA PHE A 51 8.66 9.94 14.79
C PHE A 51 7.94 11.19 14.31
N PHE A 52 7.28 11.89 15.22
CA PHE A 52 6.77 13.25 15.04
C PHE A 52 7.03 14.06 16.31
N SER A 53 7.18 15.38 16.17
CA SER A 53 7.14 16.31 17.29
C SER A 53 6.64 17.69 16.87
N LYS A 54 5.96 18.39 17.78
CA LYS A 54 5.47 19.75 17.60
C LYS A 54 5.48 20.50 18.93
N LEU A 55 6.13 21.67 18.94
CA LEU A 55 6.10 22.58 20.08
C LEU A 55 4.75 23.30 20.16
N ALA A 56 4.22 23.42 21.38
CA ALA A 56 3.09 24.27 21.71
C ALA A 56 3.50 25.75 21.73
N GLU A 57 3.47 26.39 20.57
CA GLU A 57 3.67 27.84 20.46
C GLU A 57 2.35 28.60 20.60
N PHE A 58 2.38 29.72 21.32
CA PHE A 58 1.22 30.61 21.43
C PHE A 58 1.00 31.36 20.10
N LEU A 59 -0.05 30.99 19.37
CA LEU A 59 -0.40 31.58 18.08
C LEU A 59 -1.21 32.88 18.26
N GLY A 60 -0.53 33.99 18.57
CA GLY A 60 -1.15 35.31 18.73
C GLY A 60 -0.13 36.43 18.96
N ASP A 61 -0.61 37.65 19.21
CA ASP A 61 0.24 38.74 19.69
C ASP A 61 0.78 38.38 21.07
N ALA A 62 2.09 38.57 21.30
CA ALA A 62 2.73 38.33 22.59
C ALA A 62 2.09 39.13 23.74
N SER A 63 1.42 40.25 23.44
CA SER A 63 0.62 41.03 24.40
C SER A 63 -0.65 40.31 24.91
N ALA A 64 -1.10 39.26 24.21
CA ALA A 64 -2.28 38.47 24.53
C ALA A 64 -1.95 37.05 25.05
N LYS A 65 -0.65 36.72 25.24
CA LYS A 65 -0.22 35.44 25.83
C LYS A 65 -0.70 35.36 27.29
N PRO A 66 -1.51 34.36 27.69
CA PRO A 66 -1.91 34.18 29.08
C PRO A 66 -0.70 33.99 30.00
N GLU A 67 -0.74 34.54 31.22
CA GLU A 67 0.36 34.43 32.19
C GLU A 67 0.65 32.98 32.63
N ASP A 68 -0.32 32.08 32.47
CA ASP A 68 -0.26 30.65 32.75
C ASP A 68 0.12 29.78 31.54
N PHE A 69 0.37 30.38 30.36
CA PHE A 69 0.77 29.61 29.17
C PHE A 69 2.16 28.99 29.34
N GLN A 70 2.21 27.65 29.34
CA GLN A 70 3.45 26.88 29.31
C GLN A 70 3.67 26.24 27.94
N GLU A 71 4.88 26.40 27.40
CA GLU A 71 5.33 25.74 26.18
C GLU A 71 5.54 24.24 26.47
N LYS A 72 4.58 23.42 26.02
CA LYS A 72 4.64 21.94 26.07
C LYS A 72 5.15 21.42 24.73
N ASN A 73 6.10 20.48 24.72
CA ASN A 73 6.46 19.78 23.49
C ASN A 73 5.64 18.50 23.37
N TYR A 74 4.92 18.33 22.27
CA TYR A 74 4.26 17.08 21.93
C TYR A 74 5.17 16.26 21.01
N TRP A 75 5.10 14.95 21.16
CA TRP A 75 5.92 13.98 20.42
C TRP A 75 5.13 12.70 20.21
N LEU A 76 5.43 11.95 19.16
CA LEU A 76 4.84 10.66 18.89
C LEU A 76 5.94 9.74 18.41
N ILE A 77 6.19 8.68 19.16
CA ILE A 77 7.02 7.55 18.79
C ILE A 77 6.10 6.33 18.65
N ASN A 78 6.15 5.69 17.49
CA ASN A 78 5.57 4.37 17.27
C ASN A 78 6.62 3.49 16.61
N SER A 79 6.80 2.25 17.05
CA SER A 79 7.58 1.26 16.32
C SER A 79 6.83 -0.04 16.14
N GLY A 80 7.00 -0.66 14.97
CA GLY A 80 6.41 -1.94 14.64
C GLY A 80 7.40 -2.85 13.92
N LEU A 81 7.14 -4.15 14.00
CA LEU A 81 7.73 -5.15 13.11
C LEU A 81 6.66 -5.69 12.17
N ALA A 82 7.07 -6.14 10.99
CA ALA A 82 6.28 -6.97 10.10
C ALA A 82 7.10 -8.20 9.71
N LEU A 83 6.60 -9.37 10.09
CA LEU A 83 7.18 -10.68 9.81
C LEU A 83 6.39 -11.31 8.66
N THR A 84 6.98 -11.36 7.46
CA THR A 84 6.28 -11.84 6.26
C THR A 84 6.86 -13.17 5.79
N TYR A 85 5.99 -14.13 5.47
CA TYR A 85 6.35 -15.44 4.94
C TYR A 85 5.61 -15.72 3.63
N GLY A 86 6.36 -16.00 2.56
CA GLY A 86 5.81 -16.51 1.30
C GLY A 86 5.39 -17.96 1.47
N VAL A 87 4.09 -18.20 1.63
CA VAL A 87 3.53 -19.56 1.78
C VAL A 87 3.59 -20.31 0.44
N SER A 88 3.30 -19.61 -0.66
CA SER A 88 3.46 -20.10 -2.03
C SER A 88 3.62 -18.93 -3.00
N ASP A 89 3.89 -19.20 -4.28
CA ASP A 89 4.11 -18.16 -5.28
C ASP A 89 2.89 -17.23 -5.51
N ASN A 90 1.70 -17.58 -4.98
CA ASN A 90 0.49 -16.75 -5.00
C ASN A 90 -0.04 -16.36 -3.61
N PHE A 91 0.63 -16.74 -2.51
CA PHE A 91 0.16 -16.45 -1.15
C PHE A 91 1.29 -16.03 -0.20
N ASP A 92 1.11 -14.89 0.47
CA ASP A 92 1.96 -14.48 1.60
C ASP A 92 1.12 -14.22 2.88
N LEU A 93 1.73 -14.51 4.02
CA LEU A 93 1.19 -14.29 5.36
C LEU A 93 2.11 -13.30 6.08
N THR A 94 1.54 -12.23 6.63
CA THR A 94 2.25 -11.24 7.45
C THR A 94 1.69 -11.24 8.87
N ILE A 95 2.58 -11.24 9.86
CA ILE A 95 2.26 -10.97 11.27
C ILE A 95 3.04 -9.72 11.66
N ALA A 96 2.34 -8.66 12.05
CA ALA A 96 2.93 -7.36 12.36
C ALA A 96 2.54 -6.91 13.78
N PRO A 97 3.35 -7.24 14.81
CA PRO A 97 3.16 -6.71 16.15
C PRO A 97 3.64 -5.25 16.24
N GLY A 98 2.81 -4.39 16.82
CA GLY A 98 3.26 -3.11 17.37
C GLY A 98 4.22 -3.36 18.54
N LEU A 99 5.41 -2.79 18.49
CA LEU A 99 6.42 -2.94 19.54
C LEU A 99 6.28 -1.87 20.62
N TYR A 100 6.03 -0.63 20.23
CA TYR A 100 5.94 0.51 21.16
C TYR A 100 5.07 1.60 20.53
N GLN A 101 4.26 2.29 21.34
CA GLN A 101 3.44 3.40 20.89
C GLN A 101 3.15 4.37 22.04
N ASP A 102 3.50 5.65 21.90
CA ASP A 102 3.09 6.71 22.85
C ASP A 102 1.58 6.93 22.81
N THR A 103 0.91 6.88 23.96
CA THR A 103 -0.56 6.95 24.08
C THR A 103 -1.07 8.33 24.52
N HIS A 104 -0.22 9.13 25.19
CA HIS A 104 -0.62 10.37 25.86
C HIS A 104 -1.77 10.20 26.89
N SER A 105 -1.97 8.99 27.40
CA SER A 105 -2.99 8.63 28.39
C SER A 105 -2.42 8.67 29.83
N ALA A 106 -3.02 7.91 30.76
CA ALA A 106 -2.49 7.74 32.11
C ALA A 106 -1.33 6.72 32.18
N ASN A 107 -1.27 5.74 31.26
CA ASN A 107 -0.08 4.93 31.01
C ASN A 107 0.56 5.46 29.73
N GLU A 108 1.69 6.16 29.81
CA GLU A 108 2.24 6.97 28.71
C GLU A 108 2.56 6.19 27.41
N PHE A 109 2.62 4.85 27.44
CA PHE A 109 2.93 4.00 26.29
C PHE A 109 2.27 2.60 26.31
N ASN A 110 1.97 2.06 25.13
CA ASN A 110 1.69 0.63 24.91
C ASN A 110 3.00 -0.14 24.65
N LEU A 111 3.17 -1.31 25.29
CA LEU A 111 4.28 -2.25 25.06
C LEU A 111 3.87 -3.68 25.49
N PRO A 112 3.51 -4.59 24.55
CA PRO A 112 3.36 -4.37 23.11
C PRO A 112 2.15 -3.47 22.79
N ASP A 113 2.09 -3.02 21.54
CA ASP A 113 0.91 -2.42 20.93
C ASP A 113 0.18 -3.46 20.05
N ASP A 114 -0.96 -3.09 19.46
CA ASP A 114 -1.84 -4.01 18.72
C ASP A 114 -1.13 -4.88 17.66
N ILE A 115 -1.63 -6.11 17.48
CA ILE A 115 -1.07 -7.07 16.52
C ILE A 115 -1.94 -7.13 15.26
N LYS A 116 -1.36 -6.80 14.10
CA LYS A 116 -1.99 -6.98 12.79
C LYS A 116 -1.59 -8.32 12.18
N VAL A 117 -2.53 -9.04 11.59
CA VAL A 117 -2.29 -10.26 10.79
C VAL A 117 -2.94 -10.08 9.43
N SER A 118 -2.22 -10.38 8.35
CA SER A 118 -2.77 -10.29 7.00
C SER A 118 -2.37 -11.45 6.09
N LEU A 119 -3.28 -11.84 5.23
CA LEU A 119 -3.12 -12.86 4.20
C LEU A 119 -3.32 -12.19 2.82
N LYS A 120 -2.31 -12.26 1.96
CA LYS A 120 -2.40 -11.80 0.57
C LYS A 120 -2.53 -12.99 -0.37
N ALA A 121 -3.52 -12.94 -1.25
CA ALA A 121 -3.62 -13.78 -2.44
C ALA A 121 -3.29 -12.90 -3.65
N GLY A 122 -2.20 -13.15 -4.37
CA GLY A 122 -1.68 -12.23 -5.36
C GLY A 122 -0.78 -12.85 -6.43
N SER A 123 0.03 -11.99 -7.06
CA SER A 123 0.80 -12.32 -8.26
C SER A 123 -0.07 -12.79 -9.45
N PHE A 124 -1.34 -12.39 -9.52
CA PHE A 124 -2.22 -12.70 -10.64
C PHE A 124 -1.89 -11.79 -11.83
N ASP A 125 -1.10 -12.31 -12.78
CA ASP A 125 -0.61 -11.51 -13.91
C ASP A 125 -1.63 -11.38 -15.05
N PHE A 126 -1.58 -10.22 -15.73
CA PHE A 126 -2.33 -9.95 -16.95
C PHE A 126 -1.63 -8.86 -17.78
N ALA A 127 -2.19 -8.54 -18.95
CA ALA A 127 -1.62 -7.59 -19.92
C ALA A 127 -0.13 -7.90 -20.24
N ASN A 128 0.14 -9.14 -20.63
CA ASN A 128 1.48 -9.66 -20.89
C ASN A 128 2.46 -9.36 -19.74
N ARG A 129 2.04 -9.65 -18.50
CA ARG A 129 2.81 -9.52 -17.25
C ARG A 129 3.27 -8.09 -16.91
N HIS A 130 2.75 -7.07 -17.59
CA HIS A 130 2.94 -5.68 -17.18
C HIS A 130 2.05 -5.32 -16.00
N MET A 131 0.95 -6.05 -15.79
CA MET A 131 0.00 -5.78 -14.72
C MET A 131 -0.20 -7.00 -13.82
N TYR A 132 -0.36 -6.77 -12.52
CA TYR A 132 -0.64 -7.78 -11.51
C TYR A 132 -1.78 -7.33 -10.61
N GLY A 133 -2.66 -8.26 -10.23
CA GLY A 133 -3.70 -8.08 -9.22
C GLY A 133 -3.45 -8.91 -7.97
N ALA A 134 -3.93 -8.42 -6.82
CA ALA A 134 -3.99 -9.15 -5.57
C ALA A 134 -5.17 -8.73 -4.70
N PHE A 135 -5.51 -9.58 -3.75
CA PHE A 135 -6.45 -9.35 -2.66
C PHE A 135 -5.74 -9.58 -1.33
N ILE A 136 -6.02 -8.76 -0.34
CA ILE A 136 -5.47 -8.80 1.01
C ILE A 136 -6.67 -8.87 1.96
N ALA A 137 -6.68 -9.87 2.84
CA ALA A 137 -7.56 -9.90 4.00
C ALA A 137 -6.71 -9.66 5.24
N ALA A 138 -7.17 -8.82 6.16
CA ALA A 138 -6.41 -8.43 7.35
C ALA A 138 -7.29 -8.33 8.58
N THR A 139 -6.68 -8.51 9.75
CA THR A 139 -7.32 -8.43 11.06
C THR A 139 -6.35 -7.78 12.04
N LYS A 140 -6.86 -6.91 12.92
CA LYS A 140 -6.10 -6.34 14.05
C LYS A 140 -6.66 -6.90 15.35
N PHE A 141 -5.78 -7.40 16.19
CA PHE A 141 -6.10 -7.88 17.52
C PHE A 141 -5.72 -6.79 18.54
N PRO A 142 -6.68 -6.32 19.37
CA PRO A 142 -6.44 -5.31 20.37
C PRO A 142 -5.67 -5.94 21.54
N VAL A 143 -4.37 -5.69 21.60
CA VAL A 143 -3.51 -6.20 22.68
C VAL A 143 -2.72 -5.11 23.39
N GLY A 144 -2.78 -3.87 22.89
CA GLY A 144 -2.42 -2.68 23.66
C GLY A 144 -3.30 -2.51 24.91
N GLU A 145 -2.83 -1.72 25.88
CA GLU A 145 -3.57 -1.43 27.11
C GLU A 145 -4.52 -0.25 26.93
N ASP A 146 -4.05 0.81 26.26
CA ASP A 146 -4.85 1.97 25.87
C ASP A 146 -5.11 2.00 24.36
N HIS A 147 -6.28 2.50 23.96
CA HIS A 147 -6.71 2.71 22.58
C HIS A 147 -7.25 4.14 22.41
N ASN A 148 -7.62 4.53 21.19
CA ASN A 148 -8.17 5.87 20.91
C ASN A 148 -7.30 7.00 21.50
N TYR A 149 -6.09 7.19 20.96
CA TYR A 149 -5.16 8.25 21.34
C TYR A 149 -4.84 9.20 20.16
N PRO A 150 -4.43 10.45 20.43
CA PRO A 150 -4.16 11.44 19.40
C PRO A 150 -2.86 11.16 18.62
N PHE A 151 -2.70 11.85 17.49
CA PHE A 151 -1.57 11.78 16.55
C PHE A 151 -1.36 10.46 15.81
N THR A 152 -2.05 9.38 16.21
CA THR A 152 -2.03 8.10 15.50
C THR A 152 -3.23 7.93 14.55
N TYR A 153 -3.20 6.83 13.82
CA TYR A 153 -4.36 6.30 13.12
C TYR A 153 -5.40 5.73 14.09
N TYR A 154 -6.68 5.81 13.74
CA TYR A 154 -7.74 5.40 14.64
C TYR A 154 -7.62 3.90 15.01
N SER A 155 -7.65 3.63 16.32
CA SER A 155 -7.70 2.28 16.89
C SER A 155 -8.82 2.22 17.92
N SER A 156 -9.76 1.31 17.70
CA SER A 156 -10.98 1.16 18.51
C SER A 156 -10.81 0.37 19.81
N GLY A 157 -9.74 -0.40 19.95
CA GLY A 157 -9.62 -1.41 21.02
C GLY A 157 -10.48 -2.66 20.81
N ALA A 158 -11.19 -2.77 19.68
CA ALA A 158 -11.94 -3.96 19.28
C ALA A 158 -11.16 -4.82 18.25
N VAL A 159 -11.68 -6.02 17.96
CA VAL A 159 -11.13 -6.87 16.88
C VAL A 159 -11.59 -6.34 15.53
N GLU A 160 -10.69 -5.63 14.86
CA GLU A 160 -10.95 -4.98 13.57
C GLU A 160 -10.57 -5.89 12.40
N PHE A 161 -11.21 -5.71 11.25
CA PHE A 161 -10.89 -6.47 10.05
C PHE A 161 -11.11 -5.65 8.76
N GLY A 162 -10.37 -5.99 7.72
CA GLY A 162 -10.48 -5.31 6.44
C GLY A 162 -10.10 -6.17 5.23
N PHE A 163 -10.53 -5.69 4.06
CA PHE A 163 -10.30 -6.31 2.76
C PHE A 163 -9.81 -5.27 1.76
N SER A 164 -8.70 -5.54 1.10
CA SER A 164 -8.09 -4.63 0.12
C SER A 164 -7.74 -5.34 -1.18
N GLY A 165 -8.07 -4.72 -2.31
CA GLY A 165 -7.45 -5.00 -3.60
C GLY A 165 -6.12 -4.26 -3.74
N ALA A 166 -5.18 -4.87 -4.46
CA ALA A 166 -3.97 -4.24 -4.94
C ALA A 166 -3.82 -4.44 -6.45
N LEU A 167 -3.40 -3.40 -7.15
CA LEU A 167 -3.09 -3.36 -8.56
C LEU A 167 -1.65 -2.89 -8.71
N SER A 168 -0.89 -3.47 -9.63
CA SER A 168 0.49 -3.03 -9.89
C SER A 168 0.81 -3.07 -11.37
N TYR A 169 1.44 -2.00 -11.85
CA TYR A 169 1.99 -1.86 -13.19
C TYR A 169 3.51 -1.84 -13.11
N TYR A 170 4.17 -2.58 -14.01
CA TYR A 170 5.62 -2.61 -14.17
C TYR A 170 5.98 -2.21 -15.61
N MET A 171 6.94 -1.30 -15.75
CA MET A 171 7.42 -0.85 -17.06
C MET A 171 8.20 -1.95 -17.80
N ASP A 172 8.95 -2.77 -17.07
CA ASP A 172 9.55 -4.01 -17.58
C ASP A 172 8.85 -5.21 -16.92
N PRO A 173 8.09 -6.03 -17.67
CA PRO A 173 7.39 -7.20 -17.13
C PRO A 173 8.34 -8.36 -16.79
N TYR A 174 9.59 -8.31 -17.31
CA TYR A 174 10.59 -9.36 -17.17
C TYR A 174 11.54 -9.11 -16.01
N ILE A 175 11.87 -7.84 -15.74
CA ILE A 175 12.69 -7.43 -14.60
C ILE A 175 11.93 -6.38 -13.76
N PRO A 176 10.77 -6.75 -13.17
CA PRO A 176 9.91 -5.81 -12.45
C PRO A 176 10.64 -5.09 -11.32
N ASP A 177 11.50 -5.81 -10.59
CA ASP A 177 12.28 -5.31 -9.44
C ASP A 177 13.42 -4.32 -9.82
N ARG A 178 13.64 -4.06 -11.13
CA ARG A 178 14.61 -3.09 -11.65
C ARG A 178 14.01 -2.09 -12.65
N SER A 179 12.69 -2.00 -12.71
CA SER A 179 12.00 -1.07 -13.60
C SER A 179 11.06 -0.14 -12.85
N PHE A 180 10.79 1.02 -13.45
CA PHE A 180 9.76 1.92 -12.93
C PHE A 180 8.44 1.16 -12.78
N SER A 181 7.79 1.34 -11.63
CA SER A 181 6.52 0.70 -11.32
C SER A 181 5.56 1.63 -10.59
N THR A 182 4.28 1.29 -10.65
CA THR A 182 3.19 2.07 -10.06
C THR A 182 2.20 1.11 -9.42
N HIS A 183 1.76 1.41 -8.21
CA HIS A 183 0.96 0.53 -7.37
C HIS A 183 -0.25 1.29 -6.87
N LEU A 184 -1.42 0.66 -6.95
CA LEU A 184 -2.69 1.21 -6.46
C LEU A 184 -3.31 0.21 -5.48
N ASN A 185 -3.65 0.65 -4.28
CA ASN A 185 -4.46 -0.12 -3.34
C ASN A 185 -5.85 0.50 -3.20
N VAL A 186 -6.86 -0.33 -2.94
CA VAL A 186 -8.21 0.09 -2.52
C VAL A 186 -8.79 -0.98 -1.62
N GLY A 187 -9.24 -0.60 -0.44
CA GLY A 187 -9.79 -1.50 0.55
C GLY A 187 -10.73 -0.82 1.52
N TRP A 188 -11.38 -1.64 2.32
CA TRP A 188 -12.36 -1.26 3.32
C TRP A 188 -11.99 -1.91 4.65
N TRP A 189 -12.17 -1.17 5.73
CA TRP A 189 -11.80 -1.57 7.09
C TRP A 189 -12.97 -1.33 8.03
N ASN A 190 -13.25 -2.29 8.90
CA ASN A 190 -14.30 -2.24 9.91
C ASN A 190 -13.68 -2.33 11.30
N HIS A 191 -13.99 -1.36 12.15
CA HIS A 191 -13.45 -1.31 13.50
C HIS A 191 -14.23 -2.21 14.48
N ASN A 192 -15.46 -2.62 14.15
CA ASN A 192 -16.23 -3.63 14.89
C ASN A 192 -16.36 -3.34 16.41
N GLU A 193 -16.57 -2.07 16.74
CA GLU A 193 -16.44 -1.48 18.07
C GLU A 193 -17.77 -1.26 18.82
N ALA A 194 -18.92 -1.53 18.21
CA ALA A 194 -20.23 -1.23 18.78
C ALA A 194 -20.45 -1.90 20.14
N GLY A 195 -20.61 -1.09 21.18
CA GLY A 195 -20.75 -1.54 22.58
C GLY A 195 -19.45 -1.61 23.38
N GLU A 196 -18.28 -1.47 22.76
CA GLU A 196 -16.99 -1.37 23.45
C GLU A 196 -16.77 0.04 24.02
N ASP A 197 -16.02 0.16 25.12
CA ASP A 197 -15.69 1.45 25.75
C ASP A 197 -14.52 2.12 25.01
N LEU A 198 -14.82 3.21 24.29
CA LEU A 198 -13.81 3.96 23.53
C LEU A 198 -13.17 5.07 24.35
N TYR A 199 -13.81 5.54 25.44
CA TYR A 199 -13.29 6.62 26.27
C TYR A 199 -13.98 6.73 27.63
N LYS A 200 -13.34 6.25 28.70
CA LYS A 200 -13.72 6.50 30.11
C LYS A 200 -15.19 6.18 30.44
N GLY A 201 -15.70 5.05 29.96
CA GLY A 201 -17.09 4.61 30.13
C GLY A 201 -18.05 5.09 29.04
N LEU A 202 -17.54 5.70 27.96
CA LEU A 202 -18.32 6.08 26.79
C LEU A 202 -18.23 4.97 25.74
N THR A 203 -19.29 4.17 25.68
CA THR A 203 -19.40 3.04 24.74
C THR A 203 -19.75 3.49 23.32
N ALA A 204 -19.14 2.87 22.31
CA ALA A 204 -19.46 3.15 20.91
C ALA A 204 -20.92 2.81 20.56
N SER A 205 -21.57 3.67 19.78
CA SER A 205 -22.96 3.53 19.37
C SER A 205 -23.15 2.71 18.09
N THR A 206 -22.17 2.73 17.17
CA THR A 206 -22.17 1.99 15.90
C THR A 206 -20.79 1.41 15.59
N ASN A 207 -20.72 0.49 14.62
CA ASN A 207 -19.44 0.04 14.07
C ASN A 207 -18.98 1.07 13.03
N SER A 208 -17.97 1.88 13.33
CA SER A 208 -17.33 2.70 12.30
C SER A 208 -16.65 1.85 11.22
N SER A 209 -16.49 2.45 10.04
CA SER A 209 -15.71 1.86 8.97
C SER A 209 -15.09 2.91 8.07
N GLU A 210 -13.87 2.63 7.63
CA GLU A 210 -13.10 3.49 6.73
C GLU A 210 -12.83 2.81 5.39
N LEU A 211 -12.64 3.64 4.37
CA LEU A 211 -12.13 3.24 3.07
C LEU A 211 -10.65 3.66 3.02
N ILE A 212 -9.80 2.73 2.59
CA ILE A 212 -8.34 2.86 2.53
C ILE A 212 -7.90 2.58 1.07
N TYR A 213 -7.67 3.60 0.24
CA TYR A 213 -6.95 3.48 -1.05
C TYR A 213 -5.39 3.43 -0.87
N ALA A 214 -4.58 3.64 -1.94
CA ALA A 214 -3.15 4.05 -1.97
C ALA A 214 -2.64 4.22 -3.39
N LEU A 215 -1.69 5.15 -3.62
CA LEU A 215 -1.01 5.29 -4.90
C LEU A 215 0.49 5.51 -4.70
N GLY A 216 1.29 4.50 -5.06
CA GLY A 216 2.73 4.49 -4.92
C GLY A 216 3.46 4.44 -6.27
N PHE A 217 4.51 5.24 -6.41
CA PHE A 217 5.42 5.24 -7.55
C PHE A 217 6.82 4.83 -7.09
N LEU A 218 7.44 3.88 -7.79
CA LEU A 218 8.76 3.36 -7.46
C LEU A 218 9.69 3.47 -8.68
N TYR A 219 10.80 4.19 -8.51
CA TYR A 219 11.89 4.30 -9.48
C TYR A 219 13.15 3.62 -8.91
N PRO A 220 13.46 2.39 -9.32
CA PRO A 220 14.55 1.63 -8.75
C PRO A 220 15.89 1.91 -9.44
N THR A 221 16.96 1.82 -8.66
CA THR A 221 18.35 1.76 -9.13
C THR A 221 19.07 0.60 -8.44
N ASP A 222 20.33 0.35 -8.79
CA ASP A 222 21.10 -0.77 -8.22
C ASP A 222 21.25 -0.69 -6.69
N MET A 223 21.40 0.52 -6.13
CA MET A 223 21.59 0.73 -4.69
C MET A 223 20.46 1.50 -4.00
N PHE A 224 19.63 2.25 -4.73
CA PHE A 224 18.58 3.10 -4.17
C PHE A 224 17.26 2.93 -4.91
N ASP A 225 16.15 2.74 -4.20
CA ASP A 225 14.82 2.93 -4.78
C ASP A 225 14.25 4.26 -4.30
N PHE A 226 13.93 5.12 -5.25
CA PHE A 226 13.24 6.39 -5.00
C PHE A 226 11.74 6.14 -5.08
N GLN A 227 11.02 6.58 -4.05
CA GLN A 227 9.62 6.28 -3.84
C GLN A 227 8.83 7.57 -3.58
N LEU A 228 7.60 7.60 -4.08
CA LEU A 228 6.64 8.66 -3.80
C LEU A 228 5.26 8.02 -3.67
N GLU A 229 4.63 8.22 -2.51
CA GLU A 229 3.31 7.67 -2.22
C GLU A 229 2.30 8.77 -1.90
N LEU A 230 1.03 8.49 -2.17
CA LEU A 230 -0.12 9.18 -1.60
C LEU A 230 -0.89 8.19 -0.73
N SER A 231 -1.03 8.54 0.55
CA SER A 231 -1.58 7.76 1.66
C SER A 231 -2.71 8.52 2.38
N GLY A 232 -3.49 7.92 3.31
CA GLY A 232 -4.75 8.55 3.81
C GLY A 232 -5.83 7.61 4.40
N ALA A 233 -7.01 8.13 4.74
CA ALA A 233 -8.26 7.37 4.93
C ALA A 233 -9.50 8.29 4.84
N THR A 234 -10.69 7.72 4.62
CA THR A 234 -11.97 8.42 4.84
C THR A 234 -13.00 7.47 5.41
N PHE A 235 -13.71 7.95 6.41
CA PHE A 235 -14.77 7.19 7.05
C PHE A 235 -16.03 7.13 6.19
N LEU A 236 -16.51 5.92 5.93
CA LEU A 236 -17.84 5.66 5.38
C LEU A 236 -18.90 5.80 6.48
N GLU A 237 -18.59 5.28 7.66
CA GLU A 237 -19.32 5.49 8.91
C GLU A 237 -18.30 6.01 9.93
N LYS A 238 -18.49 7.22 10.44
CA LYS A 238 -17.52 7.88 11.34
C LYS A 238 -17.67 7.36 12.78
N PRO A 239 -16.56 7.17 13.52
CA PRO A 239 -16.60 6.91 14.95
C PRO A 239 -17.37 7.98 15.70
N ASP A 240 -17.79 7.65 16.93
CA ASP A 240 -18.50 8.55 17.83
C ASP A 240 -17.73 9.86 18.08
N LYS A 241 -18.43 10.90 18.56
CA LYS A 241 -17.83 12.24 18.65
C LYS A 241 -16.70 12.34 19.69
N PHE A 242 -16.69 11.48 20.69
CA PHE A 242 -15.69 11.41 21.76
C PHE A 242 -14.47 10.55 21.37
N VAL A 243 -14.10 10.55 20.09
CA VAL A 243 -13.04 9.71 19.50
C VAL A 243 -12.01 10.58 18.77
N PHE A 244 -10.73 10.41 19.08
CA PHE A 244 -9.63 11.03 18.36
C PHE A 244 -9.50 10.40 16.96
N SER A 245 -8.96 11.16 16.02
CA SER A 245 -8.69 10.67 14.64
C SER A 245 -9.93 10.19 13.88
N ARG A 246 -11.14 10.58 14.29
CA ARG A 246 -12.41 10.43 13.51
C ARG A 246 -12.50 11.32 12.25
N GLU A 247 -11.35 11.77 11.78
CA GLU A 247 -11.13 12.72 10.71
C GLU A 247 -10.74 12.00 9.43
N ASP A 248 -11.03 12.62 8.29
CA ASP A 248 -10.54 12.10 7.01
C ASP A 248 -9.15 12.68 6.75
N TYR A 249 -8.19 11.86 6.33
CA TYR A 249 -6.80 12.30 6.19
C TYR A 249 -6.15 11.89 4.88
N MET A 250 -5.14 12.64 4.47
CA MET A 250 -4.32 12.33 3.30
C MET A 250 -2.89 12.82 3.53
N TYR A 251 -1.90 12.05 3.12
CA TYR A 251 -0.47 12.33 3.20
C TYR A 251 0.17 12.16 1.82
N VAL A 252 1.29 12.85 1.61
CA VAL A 252 2.28 12.52 0.57
C VAL A 252 3.57 12.08 1.25
N THR A 253 4.14 10.98 0.77
CA THR A 253 5.32 10.33 1.37
C THR A 253 6.42 10.17 0.33
N PRO A 254 7.32 11.15 0.16
CA PRO A 254 8.62 10.90 -0.44
C PRO A 254 9.45 9.98 0.46
N SER A 255 10.03 8.92 -0.12
CA SER A 255 10.89 7.99 0.59
C SER A 255 12.03 7.45 -0.28
N ILE A 256 13.09 6.97 0.37
CA ILE A 256 14.29 6.40 -0.23
C ILE A 256 14.60 5.09 0.49
N LYS A 257 14.75 4.01 -0.28
CA LYS A 257 15.22 2.71 0.19
C LYS A 257 16.66 2.47 -0.26
N TYR A 258 17.61 2.40 0.66
CA TYR A 258 19.00 2.07 0.39
C TYR A 258 19.25 0.57 0.55
N LYS A 259 19.76 -0.08 -0.51
CA LYS A 259 19.97 -1.53 -0.62
C LYS A 259 21.47 -1.85 -0.76
N PRO A 260 22.27 -1.78 0.32
CA PRO A 260 23.68 -2.14 0.27
C PRO A 260 23.92 -3.62 -0.07
N PHE A 261 22.94 -4.49 0.25
CA PHE A 261 23.01 -5.92 -0.01
C PHE A 261 21.67 -6.45 -0.55
N SER A 262 21.68 -7.60 -1.23
CA SER A 262 20.47 -8.24 -1.75
C SER A 262 19.53 -8.78 -0.66
N TRP A 263 20.01 -8.90 0.58
CA TRP A 263 19.27 -9.42 1.73
C TRP A 263 18.96 -8.34 2.78
N PHE A 264 19.45 -7.11 2.60
CA PHE A 264 19.34 -6.05 3.61
C PHE A 264 19.15 -4.67 3.01
N ALA A 265 18.17 -3.93 3.53
CA ALA A 265 17.90 -2.55 3.15
C ALA A 265 17.55 -1.66 4.35
N PHE A 266 17.78 -0.36 4.18
CA PHE A 266 17.28 0.71 5.04
C PHE A 266 16.21 1.51 4.31
N ASN A 267 15.15 1.90 5.01
CA ASN A 267 14.06 2.73 4.48
C ASN A 267 14.04 4.06 5.25
N LEU A 268 13.99 5.18 4.54
CA LEU A 268 13.82 6.51 5.12
C LEU A 268 12.70 7.23 4.36
N GLY A 269 11.75 7.82 5.06
CA GLY A 269 10.63 8.55 4.44
C GLY A 269 10.08 9.63 5.36
N VAL A 270 9.30 10.53 4.78
CA VAL A 270 8.59 11.57 5.54
C VAL A 270 7.18 11.71 4.99
N ASP A 271 6.18 11.35 5.79
CA ASP A 271 4.80 11.74 5.53
C ASP A 271 4.65 13.25 5.73
N VAL A 272 4.00 13.92 4.78
CA VAL A 272 3.59 15.32 4.88
C VAL A 272 2.09 15.41 4.63
N ARG A 273 1.32 15.95 5.59
CA ARG A 273 -0.14 15.93 5.49
C ARG A 273 -0.64 16.92 4.43
N LEU A 274 -1.62 16.46 3.66
CA LEU A 274 -2.34 17.23 2.63
C LEU A 274 -3.78 17.57 3.03
N SER A 275 -4.38 16.82 3.96
CA SER A 275 -5.69 17.14 4.53
C SER A 275 -5.63 18.31 5.51
N ALA A 276 -6.80 18.93 5.76
CA ALA A 276 -6.93 20.13 6.58
C ALA A 276 -6.61 19.89 8.07
N ASP A 277 -6.18 20.95 8.74
CA ASP A 277 -6.00 21.01 10.19
C ASP A 277 -7.35 21.21 10.89
N GLU A 278 -8.19 20.18 10.87
CA GLU A 278 -9.50 20.14 11.56
C GLU A 278 -9.46 19.13 12.73
N ASP A 279 -10.25 19.42 13.78
CA ASP A 279 -10.58 18.50 14.86
C ASP A 279 -12.10 18.43 15.06
N LYS A 280 -12.70 17.34 14.57
CA LYS A 280 -14.12 16.97 14.74
C LYS A 280 -14.40 16.17 16.02
N SER A 281 -13.43 15.99 16.92
CA SER A 281 -13.65 15.37 18.23
C SER A 281 -14.34 16.34 19.20
N VAL A 282 -15.14 15.81 20.12
CA VAL A 282 -15.97 16.60 21.04
C VAL A 282 -16.06 15.89 22.39
N GLY A 283 -15.77 16.61 23.47
CA GLY A 283 -15.83 16.09 24.84
C GLY A 283 -14.56 15.37 25.30
N LEU A 284 -13.56 15.25 24.43
CA LEU A 284 -12.21 14.86 24.79
C LEU A 284 -11.43 16.05 25.40
N PRO A 285 -10.42 15.79 26.25
CA PRO A 285 -9.48 16.82 26.66
C PRO A 285 -8.71 17.28 25.43
N THR A 286 -9.02 18.49 24.96
CA THR A 286 -8.19 19.16 23.96
C THR A 286 -6.82 19.44 24.56
N PHE A 287 -5.79 19.42 23.72
CA PHE A 287 -4.47 19.89 24.12
C PHE A 287 -4.57 21.34 24.58
N GLU A 288 -4.30 21.58 25.87
CA GLU A 288 -4.54 22.88 26.50
C GLU A 288 -3.94 24.02 25.67
N ASN A 289 -4.80 24.98 25.29
CA ASN A 289 -4.46 26.17 24.52
C ASN A 289 -3.93 25.94 23.09
N LEU A 290 -4.17 24.77 22.47
CA LEU A 290 -3.77 24.49 21.09
C LEU A 290 -4.89 23.82 20.29
N ASN A 291 -5.21 24.41 19.13
CA ASN A 291 -5.98 23.75 18.09
C ASN A 291 -5.04 22.80 17.30
N LEU A 292 -4.65 21.68 17.91
CA LEU A 292 -3.89 20.63 17.23
C LEU A 292 -4.86 19.63 16.58
N PRO A 293 -4.74 19.36 15.26
CA PRO A 293 -5.53 18.32 14.62
C PRO A 293 -5.06 16.94 15.08
N ASN A 294 -5.99 15.97 15.04
CA ASN A 294 -5.75 14.62 15.57
C ASN A 294 -4.70 13.81 14.81
N TYR A 295 -4.40 14.18 13.57
CA TYR A 295 -3.33 13.58 12.78
C TYR A 295 -2.05 14.42 12.87
N THR A 296 -0.87 13.81 12.67
CA THR A 296 0.38 14.58 12.61
C THR A 296 0.43 15.44 11.34
N ALA A 297 1.05 16.63 11.44
CA ALA A 297 1.29 17.46 10.25
C ALA A 297 2.40 16.88 9.36
N TRP A 298 3.35 16.16 9.97
CA TRP A 298 4.42 15.41 9.33
C TRP A 298 4.76 14.16 10.16
N LYS A 299 5.38 13.14 9.59
CA LYS A 299 5.87 11.97 10.33
C LYS A 299 7.11 11.40 9.64
N ALA A 300 8.23 11.27 10.34
CA ALA A 300 9.44 10.64 9.81
C ALA A 300 9.38 9.13 10.03
N HIS A 301 9.68 8.37 8.98
CA HIS A 301 9.79 6.91 8.97
C HIS A 301 11.26 6.51 8.88
N LEU A 302 11.72 5.67 9.81
CA LEU A 302 13.04 5.03 9.77
C LEU A 302 12.87 3.53 9.91
N GLY A 303 13.12 2.80 8.83
CA GLY A 303 12.95 1.35 8.80
C GLY A 303 14.19 0.60 8.35
N PHE A 304 14.19 -0.70 8.62
CA PHE A 304 15.14 -1.64 8.04
C PHE A 304 14.44 -2.93 7.63
N GLU A 305 15.07 -3.67 6.74
CA GLU A 305 14.50 -4.84 6.10
C GLU A 305 15.57 -5.92 5.99
N ILE A 306 15.25 -7.13 6.46
CA ILE A 306 16.09 -8.31 6.38
C ILE A 306 15.31 -9.40 5.64
N THR A 307 15.70 -9.66 4.40
CA THR A 307 15.23 -10.82 3.63
C THR A 307 16.05 -12.05 3.99
N LEU A 308 15.40 -13.07 4.54
CA LEU A 308 15.96 -14.41 4.65
C LEU A 308 15.52 -15.23 3.43
N LEU A 309 16.52 -15.74 2.70
CA LEU A 309 16.30 -16.73 1.64
C LEU A 309 15.60 -17.97 2.22
N PRO A 310 14.86 -18.75 1.39
CA PRO A 310 14.00 -19.81 1.90
C PRO A 310 14.69 -20.75 2.88
N LEU A 311 14.03 -21.06 4.00
CA LEU A 311 14.59 -21.98 5.02
C LEU A 311 14.84 -23.39 4.45
N THR A 312 14.14 -23.77 3.38
CA THR A 312 14.39 -24.98 2.58
C THR A 312 15.72 -24.95 1.82
N ALA A 313 16.29 -23.77 1.59
CA ALA A 313 17.65 -23.60 1.05
C ALA A 313 18.74 -23.72 2.12
N ALA A 314 18.42 -23.83 3.42
CA ALA A 314 19.43 -24.10 4.46
C ALA A 314 20.14 -25.46 4.28
N THR A 315 19.58 -26.37 3.50
CA THR A 315 20.21 -27.64 3.07
C THR A 315 20.91 -27.55 1.71
N GLN A 316 20.94 -26.38 1.07
CA GLN A 316 21.54 -26.16 -0.25
C GLN A 316 22.67 -25.12 -0.16
N SER A 317 23.80 -25.39 -0.80
CA SER A 317 24.89 -24.42 -0.88
C SER A 317 24.44 -23.14 -1.63
N ALA A 318 25.08 -22.00 -1.37
CA ALA A 318 24.79 -20.76 -2.08
C ALA A 318 24.84 -20.94 -3.61
N ALA A 319 25.80 -21.73 -4.11
CA ALA A 319 25.90 -22.09 -5.53
C ALA A 319 24.69 -22.88 -6.08
N GLN A 320 23.98 -23.65 -5.24
CA GLN A 320 22.74 -24.32 -5.63
C GLN A 320 21.54 -23.37 -5.62
N VAL A 321 21.52 -22.38 -4.71
CA VAL A 321 20.50 -21.31 -4.74
C VAL A 321 20.67 -20.46 -6.01
N ASP A 322 21.90 -20.05 -6.32
CA ASP A 322 22.22 -19.34 -7.57
C ASP A 322 21.88 -20.18 -8.80
N LYS A 323 22.19 -21.48 -8.79
CA LYS A 323 21.81 -22.41 -9.87
C LYS A 323 20.30 -22.55 -10.00
N ASN A 324 19.54 -22.56 -8.91
CA ASN A 324 18.07 -22.62 -8.97
C ASN A 324 17.47 -21.29 -9.45
N GLN A 325 18.03 -20.14 -9.06
CA GLN A 325 17.64 -18.85 -9.66
C GLN A 325 18.00 -18.80 -11.15
N PHE A 326 19.16 -19.31 -11.54
CA PHE A 326 19.58 -19.41 -12.94
C PHE A 326 18.64 -20.34 -13.73
N ASN A 327 18.30 -21.51 -13.20
CA ASN A 327 17.36 -22.44 -13.82
C ASN A 327 15.97 -21.80 -13.97
N LYS A 328 15.43 -21.13 -12.93
CA LYS A 328 14.19 -20.36 -13.03
C LYS A 328 14.27 -19.27 -14.10
N ARG A 329 15.42 -18.60 -14.28
CA ARG A 329 15.65 -17.65 -15.39
C ARG A 329 15.71 -18.34 -16.75
N VAL A 330 16.30 -19.53 -16.86
CA VAL A 330 16.35 -20.32 -18.11
C VAL A 330 14.96 -20.83 -18.51
N GLU A 331 14.19 -21.43 -17.60
CA GLU A 331 12.79 -21.82 -17.82
C GLU A 331 11.94 -20.62 -18.24
N PHE A 332 12.16 -19.46 -17.61
CA PHE A 332 11.53 -18.19 -17.97
C PHE A 332 11.94 -17.69 -19.36
N PHE A 333 13.22 -17.77 -19.74
CA PHE A 333 13.66 -17.42 -21.10
C PHE A 333 13.10 -18.39 -22.14
N GLN A 334 12.99 -19.67 -21.82
CA GLN A 334 12.39 -20.67 -22.68
C GLN A 334 10.89 -20.41 -22.87
N LYS A 335 10.17 -20.04 -21.79
CA LYS A 335 8.78 -19.55 -21.87
C LYS A 335 8.64 -18.27 -22.71
N ILE A 336 9.61 -17.34 -22.64
CA ILE A 336 9.64 -16.15 -23.53
C ILE A 336 9.78 -16.55 -25.00
N ILE A 337 10.63 -17.54 -25.31
CA ILE A 337 10.79 -18.05 -26.68
C ILE A 337 9.48 -18.69 -27.15
N GLU A 338 8.87 -19.58 -26.35
CA GLU A 338 7.59 -20.20 -26.67
C GLU A 338 6.45 -19.17 -26.84
N ASP A 339 6.36 -18.16 -25.97
CA ASP A 339 5.31 -17.13 -26.05
C ASP A 339 5.56 -16.17 -27.23
N ARG A 340 6.83 -15.97 -27.64
CA ARG A 340 7.18 -15.27 -28.87
C ARG A 340 6.83 -16.08 -30.11
N GLU A 341 7.16 -17.37 -30.15
CA GLU A 341 6.81 -18.28 -31.26
C GLU A 341 5.29 -18.38 -31.41
N LYS A 342 4.54 -18.51 -30.31
CA LYS A 342 3.06 -18.41 -30.33
C LYS A 342 2.59 -17.07 -30.88
N SER A 343 3.21 -15.96 -30.48
CA SER A 343 2.85 -14.61 -30.96
C SER A 343 3.19 -14.39 -32.45
N GLU A 344 4.23 -15.04 -32.96
CA GLU A 344 4.60 -15.01 -34.39
C GLU A 344 3.65 -15.91 -35.20
N ASN A 345 3.32 -17.13 -34.73
CA ASN A 345 2.30 -18.01 -35.33
C ASN A 345 0.91 -17.34 -35.41
N ILE A 346 0.48 -16.67 -34.33
CA ILE A 346 -0.80 -15.93 -34.29
C ILE A 346 -0.81 -14.78 -35.31
N LYS A 347 0.34 -14.15 -35.59
CA LYS A 347 0.43 -13.14 -36.67
C LYS A 347 0.29 -13.78 -38.05
N GLU A 348 0.97 -14.90 -38.29
CA GLU A 348 0.84 -15.61 -39.58
C GLU A 348 -0.60 -16.09 -39.83
N GLU A 349 -1.31 -16.56 -38.81
CA GLU A 349 -2.75 -16.89 -38.91
C GLU A 349 -3.61 -15.64 -39.16
N LEU A 350 -3.33 -14.53 -38.47
CA LEU A 350 -4.06 -13.27 -38.70
C LEU A 350 -3.84 -12.66 -40.08
N ASP A 351 -2.65 -12.82 -40.67
CA ASP A 351 -2.36 -12.33 -42.01
C ASP A 351 -2.98 -13.26 -43.08
N LYS A 352 -2.97 -14.58 -42.89
CA LYS A 352 -3.75 -15.53 -43.72
C LYS A 352 -5.26 -15.23 -43.70
N LEU A 353 -5.83 -14.96 -42.53
CA LEU A 353 -7.25 -14.60 -42.39
C LEU A 353 -7.61 -13.27 -43.08
N LYS A 354 -6.64 -12.36 -43.26
CA LYS A 354 -6.85 -11.16 -44.09
C LYS A 354 -6.80 -11.51 -45.57
N GLU A 355 -5.85 -12.32 -46.02
CA GLU A 355 -5.75 -12.76 -47.41
C GLU A 355 -7.00 -13.53 -47.86
N GLU A 356 -7.49 -14.48 -47.04
CA GLU A 356 -8.76 -15.19 -47.27
C GLU A 356 -9.97 -14.25 -47.28
N ARG A 357 -9.97 -13.21 -46.44
CA ARG A 357 -11.03 -12.21 -46.46
C ARG A 357 -10.96 -11.34 -47.71
N GLU A 358 -9.78 -10.89 -48.14
CA GLU A 358 -9.62 -10.12 -49.38
C GLU A 358 -9.96 -10.94 -50.63
N SER A 359 -9.69 -12.26 -50.65
CA SER A 359 -10.14 -13.13 -51.74
C SER A 359 -11.65 -13.32 -51.72
N ALA A 360 -12.25 -13.56 -50.55
CA ALA A 360 -13.70 -13.70 -50.41
C ALA A 360 -14.47 -12.40 -50.75
N GLU A 361 -13.92 -11.23 -50.41
CA GLU A 361 -14.50 -9.93 -50.80
C GLU A 361 -14.43 -9.72 -52.33
N LYS A 362 -13.34 -10.14 -53.00
CA LYS A 362 -13.23 -10.11 -54.48
C LYS A 362 -14.19 -11.09 -55.14
N GLU A 363 -14.27 -12.33 -54.67
CA GLU A 363 -15.22 -13.34 -55.20
C GLU A 363 -16.67 -12.87 -55.04
N LEU A 364 -17.02 -12.19 -53.93
CA LEU A 364 -18.33 -11.56 -53.74
C LEU A 364 -18.59 -10.39 -54.70
N GLU A 365 -17.56 -9.63 -55.09
CA GLU A 365 -17.68 -8.51 -56.03
C GLU A 365 -17.79 -9.01 -57.49
N GLU A 366 -17.05 -10.05 -57.86
CA GLU A 366 -17.20 -10.76 -59.14
C GLU A 366 -18.59 -11.43 -59.27
N LEU A 367 -19.05 -12.12 -58.22
CA LEU A 367 -20.41 -12.70 -58.19
C LEU A 367 -21.51 -11.64 -58.28
N LYS A 368 -21.30 -10.45 -57.72
CA LYS A 368 -22.22 -9.31 -57.89
C LYS A 368 -22.25 -8.83 -59.34
N GLN A 369 -21.10 -8.66 -59.99
CA GLN A 369 -21.07 -8.25 -61.41
C GLN A 369 -21.79 -9.26 -62.29
N ILE A 370 -21.57 -10.57 -62.09
CA ILE A 370 -22.26 -11.63 -62.83
C ILE A 370 -23.79 -11.56 -62.61
N LEU A 371 -24.24 -11.34 -61.37
CA LEU A 371 -25.67 -11.20 -61.05
C LEU A 371 -26.30 -9.89 -61.60
N GLU A 372 -25.53 -8.82 -61.76
CA GLU A 372 -25.98 -7.57 -62.40
C GLU A 372 -25.97 -7.66 -63.94
N GLU A 373 -25.11 -8.49 -64.52
CA GLU A 373 -25.09 -8.80 -65.96
C GLU A 373 -26.17 -9.82 -66.38
N GLU A 374 -26.47 -10.84 -65.57
CA GLU A 374 -27.60 -11.78 -65.82
C GLU A 374 -28.98 -11.18 -65.46
N GLY A 375 -29.00 -10.01 -64.81
CA GLY A 375 -30.23 -9.33 -64.36
C GLY A 375 -30.82 -8.30 -65.34
N ASN A 376 -30.20 -8.11 -66.52
CA ASN A 376 -30.64 -7.19 -67.60
C ASN A 376 -31.01 -7.95 -68.89
#